data_AF-A0AAV2R931-F1
#
_entry.id   AF-A0AAV2R931-F1
#
_cell.length_a   1.000
_cell.length_b   1.000
_cell.length_c   1.000
_cell.angle_alpha   90.00
_cell.angle_beta   90.00
_cell.angle_gamma   90.00
#
_symmetry.space_group_name_H-M   'P 1'
#
loop_
_entity.id
_entity.type
_entity.pdbx_description
1 polymer ?
#
loop_
_entity_poly.entity_id
_entity_poly.type
_entity_poly.pdbx_seq_one_letter_code
_entity_poly.pdbx_strand_id
1 'polypeptide(L)'
;MNSEKMLKQMQLYIVEFVRNITSAIVLNNNENYTIKNVMPLRDMITEDLDVSGNMIKSIIMLNVTHWHSPQFHAYFPTANSYPSILADMLTGAIGCIGFTWIASPACTELEVVMMDWLGKLIGLPEPFLACSSGGTGGGVIQSLRLSVCLSIHPSVRLYVDQVLKATQRYFSSVANLVVAYGRNFQVISKILLRDVKIANKIIFRAEFHLKTPNALMNSEETVAKKLSSFFLVKENGEVPT
;
A
#
# COMPACT_ATOMS: atom_id res chain seq x y z
N MET A 1 -19.65 -29.54 -13.21
CA MET A 1 -19.61 -29.68 -11.73
C MET A 1 -20.45 -28.56 -11.11
N ASN A 2 -21.31 -28.81 -10.11
CA ASN A 2 -22.17 -27.75 -9.52
C ASN A 2 -21.29 -26.73 -8.76
N SER A 3 -21.20 -25.49 -9.26
CA SER A 3 -20.38 -24.41 -8.69
C SER A 3 -20.66 -24.15 -7.20
N GLU A 4 -21.90 -24.37 -6.76
CA GLU A 4 -22.29 -24.25 -5.35
C GLU A 4 -21.59 -25.28 -4.46
N LYS A 5 -21.43 -26.52 -4.95
CA LYS A 5 -20.73 -27.58 -4.23
C LYS A 5 -19.25 -27.22 -4.07
N MET A 6 -18.65 -26.67 -5.12
CA MET A 6 -17.25 -26.25 -5.12
C MET A 6 -17.01 -25.10 -4.12
N LEU A 7 -17.92 -24.13 -4.06
CA LEU A 7 -17.88 -23.04 -3.08
C LEU A 7 -17.92 -23.56 -1.64
N LYS A 8 -18.86 -24.46 -1.32
CA LYS A 8 -18.99 -25.06 0.02
C LYS A 8 -17.73 -25.84 0.41
N GLN A 9 -17.16 -26.60 -0.53
CA GLN A 9 -15.90 -27.32 -0.30
C GLN A 9 -14.73 -26.36 -0.02
N MET A 10 -14.63 -25.26 -0.76
CA MET A 10 -13.59 -24.26 -0.54
C MET A 10 -13.75 -23.55 0.81
N GLN A 11 -14.97 -23.20 1.21
CA GLN A 11 -15.24 -22.61 2.52
C GLN A 11 -14.77 -23.53 3.66
N LEU A 12 -15.10 -24.82 3.59
CA LEU A 12 -14.64 -25.80 4.58
C LEU A 12 -13.11 -25.91 4.61
N TYR A 13 -12.47 -25.93 3.44
CA TYR A 13 -11.02 -25.96 3.33
C TYR A 13 -10.36 -24.73 3.95
N ILE A 14 -10.88 -23.51 3.71
CA ILE A 14 -10.35 -22.27 4.29
C ILE A 14 -10.45 -22.33 5.82
N VAL A 15 -11.57 -22.77 6.37
CA VAL A 15 -11.75 -22.92 7.83
C VAL A 15 -10.75 -23.92 8.41
N GLU A 16 -10.56 -25.06 7.76
CA GLU A 16 -9.58 -26.07 8.16
C GLU A 16 -8.15 -25.52 8.10
N PHE A 17 -7.80 -24.83 7.02
CA PHE A 17 -6.50 -24.21 6.80
C PHE A 17 -6.17 -23.17 7.89
N VAL A 18 -7.08 -22.23 8.16
CA VAL A 18 -6.85 -21.19 9.17
C VAL A 18 -6.75 -21.81 10.58
N ARG A 19 -7.53 -22.86 10.89
CA ARG A 19 -7.43 -23.57 12.18
C ARG A 19 -6.10 -24.29 12.35
N ASN A 20 -5.60 -24.92 11.29
CA ASN A 20 -4.41 -25.77 11.36
C ASN A 20 -3.10 -25.03 11.08
N ILE A 21 -3.15 -23.73 10.79
CA ILE A 21 -1.98 -22.90 10.42
C ILE A 21 -0.85 -22.93 11.47
N THR A 22 -1.19 -23.18 12.73
CA THR A 22 -0.23 -23.28 13.85
C THR A 22 0.72 -24.47 13.73
N SER A 23 0.29 -25.51 13.02
CA SER A 23 1.07 -26.73 12.77
C SER A 23 1.79 -26.71 11.43
N ALA A 24 1.57 -25.68 10.59
CA ALA A 24 2.15 -25.59 9.28
C ALA A 24 3.63 -25.17 9.35
N ILE A 25 4.45 -25.78 8.48
CA ILE A 25 5.84 -25.38 8.27
C ILE A 25 5.83 -23.96 7.70
N VAL A 26 6.48 -23.00 8.36
CA VAL A 26 6.40 -21.58 7.99
C VAL A 26 6.96 -21.28 6.60
N LEU A 27 8.14 -21.80 6.32
CA LEU A 27 8.87 -21.58 5.08
C LEU A 27 9.36 -22.94 4.56
N ASN A 28 8.90 -23.32 3.38
CA ASN A 28 9.41 -24.49 2.69
C ASN A 28 10.32 -24.04 1.54
N ASN A 29 11.62 -24.32 1.65
CA ASN A 29 12.63 -23.89 0.68
C ASN A 29 13.12 -25.04 -0.22
N ASN A 30 12.20 -25.91 -0.64
CA ASN A 30 12.57 -27.10 -1.42
C ASN A 30 12.63 -26.76 -2.93
N GLU A 31 13.84 -26.47 -3.42
CA GLU A 31 14.11 -26.12 -4.82
C GLU A 31 13.66 -27.19 -5.84
N ASN A 32 13.52 -28.45 -5.39
CA ASN A 32 13.09 -29.56 -6.25
C ASN A 32 11.58 -29.54 -6.55
N TYR A 33 10.77 -28.78 -5.79
CA TYR A 33 9.31 -28.72 -5.92
C TYR A 33 8.80 -27.38 -6.45
N THR A 34 9.62 -26.64 -7.19
CA THR A 34 9.17 -25.40 -7.81
C THR A 34 7.94 -25.66 -8.69
N ILE A 35 6.94 -24.76 -8.60
CA ILE A 35 5.67 -24.88 -9.33
C ILE A 35 5.91 -25.11 -10.82
N LYS A 36 6.94 -24.48 -11.40
CA LYS A 36 7.34 -24.68 -12.80
C LYS A 36 7.63 -26.13 -13.17
N ASN A 37 8.20 -26.91 -12.26
CA ASN A 37 8.61 -28.29 -12.50
C ASN A 37 7.48 -29.29 -12.26
N VAL A 38 6.50 -28.93 -11.41
CA VAL A 38 5.42 -29.83 -11.01
C VAL A 38 4.07 -29.50 -11.65
N MET A 39 3.91 -28.30 -12.21
CA MET A 39 2.66 -27.88 -12.84
C MET A 39 2.61 -28.34 -14.31
N PRO A 40 1.65 -29.21 -14.70
CA PRO A 40 1.52 -29.64 -16.08
C PRO A 40 1.05 -28.48 -16.96
N LEU A 41 1.84 -28.14 -17.98
CA LEU A 41 1.52 -27.11 -18.99
C LEU A 41 0.25 -27.39 -19.81
N ARG A 42 -0.30 -28.61 -19.76
CA ARG A 42 -1.34 -29.10 -20.69
C ARG A 42 -2.76 -29.14 -20.13
N ASP A 43 -2.96 -29.11 -18.81
CA ASP A 43 -4.27 -29.37 -18.20
C ASP A 43 -5.11 -28.10 -17.94
N MET A 44 -4.63 -26.91 -18.33
CA MET A 44 -5.33 -25.64 -18.08
C MET A 44 -6.50 -25.34 -19.03
N ILE A 45 -6.70 -26.13 -20.09
CA ILE A 45 -7.67 -25.83 -21.17
C ILE A 45 -9.01 -26.57 -20.96
N THR A 46 -9.06 -27.56 -20.08
CA THR A 46 -10.29 -28.29 -19.76
C THR A 46 -10.98 -27.64 -18.56
N GLU A 47 -12.30 -27.45 -18.64
CA GLU A 47 -13.18 -27.05 -17.52
C GLU A 47 -13.11 -28.02 -16.31
N ASP A 48 -12.35 -29.12 -16.46
CA ASP A 48 -11.99 -30.11 -15.46
C ASP A 48 -10.58 -29.88 -14.89
N LEU A 49 -10.12 -28.62 -14.78
CA LEU A 49 -9.12 -28.32 -13.75
C LEU A 49 -9.76 -28.74 -12.44
N ASP A 50 -9.33 -29.90 -11.94
CA ASP A 50 -9.66 -30.36 -10.62
C ASP A 50 -8.96 -29.42 -9.63
N VAL A 51 -9.52 -28.21 -9.50
CA VAL A 51 -9.33 -27.31 -8.36
C VAL A 51 -9.86 -27.99 -7.09
N SER A 52 -10.16 -29.30 -7.10
CA SER A 52 -10.19 -30.09 -5.88
C SER A 52 -8.99 -29.71 -5.04
N GLY A 53 -9.22 -29.75 -3.74
CA GLY A 53 -8.17 -29.49 -2.77
C GLY A 53 -6.89 -30.29 -2.99
N ASN A 54 -6.86 -31.32 -3.86
CA ASN A 54 -5.65 -32.07 -4.18
C ASN A 54 -4.55 -31.19 -4.78
N MET A 55 -4.80 -30.44 -5.87
CA MET A 55 -3.73 -29.61 -6.47
C MET A 55 -3.28 -28.48 -5.51
N ILE A 56 -4.25 -27.86 -4.83
CA ILE A 56 -3.97 -26.81 -3.85
C ILE A 56 -3.12 -27.37 -2.70
N LYS A 57 -3.49 -28.51 -2.12
CA LYS A 57 -2.76 -29.13 -1.00
C LYS A 57 -1.40 -29.69 -1.42
N SER A 58 -1.31 -30.36 -2.57
CA SER A 58 -0.13 -31.14 -2.96
C SER A 58 0.93 -30.33 -3.69
N ILE A 59 0.57 -29.21 -4.35
CA ILE A 59 1.51 -28.40 -5.13
C ILE A 59 1.62 -26.99 -4.55
N ILE A 60 0.48 -26.31 -4.37
CA ILE A 60 0.48 -24.90 -4.01
C ILE A 60 0.92 -24.73 -2.56
N MET A 61 0.26 -25.41 -1.61
CA MET A 61 0.54 -25.25 -0.17
C MET A 61 1.96 -25.67 0.22
N LEU A 62 2.59 -26.59 -0.52
CA LEU A 62 4.00 -26.92 -0.31
C LEU A 62 4.94 -25.74 -0.60
N ASN A 63 4.52 -24.79 -1.44
CA ASN A 63 5.34 -23.65 -1.86
C ASN A 63 4.84 -22.32 -1.26
N VAL A 64 3.87 -22.35 -0.34
CA VAL A 64 3.35 -21.15 0.33
C VAL A 64 4.18 -20.88 1.59
N THR A 65 4.71 -19.66 1.70
CA THR A 65 5.17 -19.16 3.00
C THR A 65 3.95 -18.84 3.85
N HIS A 66 3.81 -19.46 5.02
CA HIS A 66 2.64 -19.30 5.89
C HIS A 66 2.77 -18.05 6.77
N TRP A 67 2.48 -16.88 6.20
CA TRP A 67 2.54 -15.56 6.86
C TRP A 67 1.71 -15.44 8.15
N HIS A 68 0.68 -16.27 8.31
CA HIS A 68 -0.20 -16.27 9.49
C HIS A 68 0.10 -17.39 10.49
N SER A 69 1.18 -18.14 10.29
CA SER A 69 1.67 -19.04 11.32
C SER A 69 2.13 -18.21 12.53
N PRO A 70 1.83 -18.61 13.78
CA PRO A 70 2.37 -17.94 14.97
C PRO A 70 3.90 -17.96 15.06
N GLN A 71 4.55 -18.83 14.28
CA GLN A 71 6.01 -18.95 14.18
C GLN A 71 6.61 -18.04 13.10
N PHE A 72 5.78 -17.31 12.33
CA PHE A 72 6.25 -16.36 11.32
C PHE A 72 6.62 -15.02 11.99
N HIS A 73 7.91 -14.70 11.99
CA HIS A 73 8.46 -13.47 12.59
C HIS A 73 9.25 -12.61 11.60
N ALA A 74 9.10 -12.85 10.30
CA ALA A 74 9.74 -12.04 9.26
C ALA A 74 8.88 -10.81 8.91
N TYR A 75 9.52 -9.73 8.48
CA TYR A 75 8.85 -8.49 8.03
C TYR A 75 7.87 -7.91 9.07
N PHE A 76 6.76 -7.32 8.60
CA PHE A 76 5.63 -6.91 9.40
C PHE A 76 4.43 -7.84 9.16
N PRO A 77 3.53 -7.99 10.14
CA PRO A 77 2.34 -8.81 9.97
C PRO A 77 1.46 -8.25 8.84
N THR A 78 0.91 -9.13 8.04
CA THR A 78 -0.16 -8.80 7.08
C THR A 78 -1.52 -9.09 7.74
N ALA A 79 -2.55 -8.34 7.37
CA ALA A 79 -3.89 -8.49 7.95
C ALA A 79 -4.63 -9.66 7.28
N ASN A 80 -5.28 -10.50 8.09
CA ASN A 80 -6.19 -11.54 7.62
C ASN A 80 -7.18 -11.91 8.72
N SER A 81 -8.46 -11.99 8.36
CA SER A 81 -9.54 -12.28 9.30
C SER A 81 -10.70 -12.94 8.56
N TYR A 82 -11.55 -13.70 9.27
CA TYR A 82 -12.76 -14.24 8.66
C TYR A 82 -13.69 -13.16 8.09
N PRO A 83 -13.94 -12.02 8.78
CA PRO A 83 -14.71 -10.93 8.20
C PRO A 83 -14.13 -10.38 6.89
N SER A 84 -12.81 -10.23 6.77
CA SER A 84 -12.19 -9.74 5.53
C SER A 84 -12.34 -10.76 4.39
N ILE A 85 -12.17 -12.06 4.65
CA ILE A 85 -12.38 -13.12 3.65
C ILE A 85 -13.83 -13.10 3.14
N LEU A 86 -14.82 -12.97 4.04
CA LEU A 86 -16.23 -12.92 3.67
C LEU A 86 -16.57 -11.66 2.87
N ALA A 87 -15.99 -10.51 3.25
CA ALA A 87 -16.16 -9.26 2.52
C ALA A 87 -15.56 -9.34 1.10
N ASP A 88 -14.40 -9.96 0.93
CA ASP A 88 -13.78 -10.17 -0.38
C ASP A 88 -14.61 -11.11 -1.27
N MET A 89 -15.17 -12.18 -0.69
CA MET A 89 -16.10 -13.07 -1.40
C MET A 89 -17.35 -12.33 -1.89
N LEU A 90 -17.94 -11.49 -1.02
CA LEU A 90 -19.09 -10.67 -1.39
C LEU A 90 -18.73 -9.63 -2.45
N THR A 91 -17.57 -8.99 -2.32
CA THR A 91 -17.07 -8.00 -3.30
C THR A 91 -16.86 -8.65 -4.67
N GLY A 92 -16.28 -9.85 -4.71
CA GLY A 92 -16.14 -10.63 -5.94
C GLY A 92 -17.49 -11.02 -6.56
N ALA A 93 -18.51 -11.32 -5.73
CA ALA A 93 -19.86 -11.62 -6.21
C ALA A 93 -20.60 -10.38 -6.75
N ILE A 94 -20.43 -9.22 -6.12
CA ILE A 94 -21.00 -7.95 -6.60
C ILE A 94 -20.33 -7.52 -7.91
N GLY A 95 -19.00 -7.66 -8.01
CA GLY A 95 -18.25 -7.44 -9.25
C GLY A 95 -18.35 -6.02 -9.83
N CYS A 96 -18.68 -5.02 -9.02
CA CYS A 96 -18.84 -3.64 -9.50
C CYS A 96 -17.48 -2.94 -9.69
N ILE A 97 -17.44 -1.96 -10.59
CA ILE A 97 -16.25 -1.14 -10.85
C ILE A 97 -16.56 0.33 -10.49
N GLY A 98 -16.06 0.80 -9.34
CA GLY A 98 -16.36 2.12 -8.78
C GLY A 98 -15.47 3.27 -9.30
N PHE A 99 -15.23 3.38 -10.61
CA PHE A 99 -14.37 4.44 -11.16
C PHE A 99 -15.05 5.83 -11.21
N THR A 100 -16.38 5.86 -11.11
CA THR A 100 -17.18 7.08 -10.90
C THR A 100 -18.31 6.76 -9.94
N TRP A 101 -18.87 7.79 -9.29
CA TRP A 101 -20.00 7.62 -8.37
C TRP A 101 -21.18 6.92 -9.05
N ILE A 102 -21.54 7.30 -10.29
CA ILE A 102 -22.67 6.69 -11.01
C ILE A 102 -22.45 5.21 -11.37
N ALA A 103 -21.19 4.76 -11.50
CA ALA A 103 -20.88 3.38 -11.81
C ALA A 103 -21.19 2.44 -10.64
N SER A 104 -21.04 2.90 -9.40
CA SER A 104 -21.45 2.18 -8.20
C SER A 104 -21.52 3.14 -6.99
N PRO A 105 -22.67 3.78 -6.73
CA PRO A 105 -22.81 4.77 -5.66
C PRO A 105 -22.42 4.21 -4.29
N ALA A 106 -22.90 3.00 -3.99
CA ALA A 106 -22.61 2.32 -2.74
C ALA A 106 -21.11 2.03 -2.56
N CYS A 107 -20.38 1.74 -3.65
CA CYS A 107 -18.93 1.53 -3.58
C CYS A 107 -18.21 2.80 -3.11
N THR A 108 -18.58 3.96 -3.65
CA THR A 108 -17.95 5.24 -3.29
C THR A 108 -18.40 5.75 -1.93
N GLU A 109 -19.70 5.73 -1.64
CA GLU A 109 -20.25 6.26 -0.40
C GLU A 109 -19.82 5.46 0.83
N LEU A 110 -19.79 4.13 0.72
CA LEU A 110 -19.36 3.26 1.81
C LEU A 110 -17.89 3.49 2.16
N GLU A 111 -17.03 3.69 1.15
CA GLU A 111 -15.61 4.00 1.36
C GLU A 111 -15.43 5.29 2.17
N VAL A 112 -16.14 6.36 1.80
CA VAL A 112 -16.08 7.64 2.50
C VAL A 112 -16.48 7.48 3.97
N VAL A 113 -17.59 6.80 4.25
CA VAL A 113 -18.07 6.59 5.63
C VAL A 113 -17.09 5.73 6.44
N MET A 114 -16.56 4.66 5.86
CA MET A 114 -15.61 3.77 6.53
C MET A 114 -14.29 4.48 6.84
N MET A 115 -13.81 5.33 5.92
CA MET A 115 -12.61 6.12 6.15
C MET A 115 -12.81 7.17 7.25
N ASP A 116 -14.00 7.76 7.35
CA ASP A 116 -14.35 8.64 8.47
C ASP A 116 -14.39 7.90 9.80
N TRP A 117 -14.95 6.69 9.83
CA TRP A 117 -14.94 5.86 11.03
C TRP A 117 -13.52 5.49 11.46
N LEU A 118 -12.67 5.09 10.50
CA LEU A 118 -11.27 4.81 10.77
C LEU A 118 -10.53 6.06 11.29
N GLY A 119 -10.76 7.21 10.67
CA GLY A 119 -10.20 8.49 11.10
C GLY A 119 -10.59 8.84 12.54
N LYS A 120 -11.86 8.65 12.90
CA LYS A 120 -12.35 8.83 14.27
C LYS A 120 -11.70 7.84 15.24
N LEU A 121 -11.59 6.57 14.87
CA LEU A 121 -10.99 5.52 15.71
C LEU A 121 -9.51 5.79 16.04
N ILE A 122 -8.75 6.36 15.10
CA ILE A 122 -7.33 6.69 15.32
C ILE A 122 -7.12 8.13 15.80
N GLY A 123 -8.20 8.87 16.07
CA GLY A 123 -8.14 10.24 16.62
C GLY A 123 -7.62 11.29 15.62
N LEU A 124 -7.92 11.14 14.33
CA LEU A 124 -7.59 12.19 13.35
C LEU A 124 -8.41 13.47 13.60
N PRO A 125 -7.80 14.65 13.41
CA PRO A 125 -8.52 15.93 13.44
C PRO A 125 -9.67 15.99 12.43
N GLU A 126 -10.73 16.75 12.76
CA GLU A 126 -11.91 16.95 11.90
C GLU A 126 -11.63 17.36 10.46
N PRO A 127 -10.59 18.18 10.13
CA PRO A 127 -10.26 18.49 8.74
C PRO A 127 -9.98 17.28 7.83
N PHE A 128 -9.65 16.11 8.39
CA PHE A 128 -9.43 14.87 7.65
C PHE A 128 -10.71 14.05 7.44
N LEU A 129 -11.82 14.42 8.09
CA LEU A 129 -13.08 13.68 8.07
C LEU A 129 -14.04 14.31 7.06
N ALA A 130 -14.44 13.55 6.05
CA ALA A 130 -15.28 14.00 4.94
C ALA A 130 -16.71 14.36 5.36
N CYS A 131 -17.26 13.66 6.35
CA CYS A 131 -18.64 13.87 6.81
C CYS A 131 -18.74 14.89 7.95
N SER A 132 -17.66 15.57 8.33
CA SER A 132 -17.67 16.57 9.41
C SER A 132 -17.98 17.96 8.87
N SER A 133 -18.75 18.76 9.62
CA SER A 133 -19.26 20.07 9.16
C SER A 133 -18.18 21.12 8.85
N GLY A 134 -16.95 20.91 9.30
CA GLY A 134 -15.77 21.75 8.99
C GLY A 134 -14.68 21.04 8.18
N GLY A 135 -14.93 19.82 7.71
CA GLY A 135 -13.96 19.01 6.98
C GLY A 135 -13.83 19.44 5.52
N THR A 136 -12.64 19.85 5.09
CA THR A 136 -12.33 20.07 3.66
C THR A 136 -11.56 18.91 3.04
N GLY A 137 -11.26 17.88 3.83
CA GLY A 137 -10.51 16.69 3.44
C GLY A 137 -11.37 15.44 3.36
N GLY A 138 -10.71 14.29 3.40
CA GLY A 138 -11.34 12.97 3.39
C GLY A 138 -10.29 11.86 3.28
N GLY A 139 -10.73 10.62 3.44
CA GLY A 139 -9.90 9.44 3.24
C GLY A 139 -10.27 8.69 1.96
N VAL A 140 -9.29 7.99 1.40
CA VAL A 140 -9.45 7.10 0.24
C VAL A 140 -8.61 5.84 0.48
N ILE A 141 -9.13 4.69 0.10
CA ILE A 141 -8.45 3.40 0.16
C ILE A 141 -7.41 3.34 -0.96
N GLN A 142 -6.21 2.89 -0.63
CA GLN A 142 -5.09 2.75 -1.56
C GLN A 142 -4.45 1.39 -1.36
N SER A 143 -4.02 0.74 -2.44
CA SER A 143 -3.55 -0.64 -2.40
C SER A 143 -2.22 -0.81 -1.65
N LEU A 144 -1.34 0.20 -1.69
CA LEU A 144 -0.01 0.13 -1.08
C LEU A 144 0.41 1.50 -0.56
N ARG A 145 1.19 1.54 0.53
CA ARG A 145 1.80 2.78 1.04
C ARG A 145 2.54 3.56 -0.05
N LEU A 146 3.22 2.87 -0.96
CA LEU A 146 3.97 3.49 -2.05
C LEU A 146 3.08 4.26 -3.02
N SER A 147 1.86 3.78 -3.32
CA SER A 147 0.95 4.48 -4.24
C SER A 147 0.49 5.82 -3.65
N VAL A 148 0.29 5.87 -2.33
CA VAL A 148 -0.02 7.11 -1.60
C VAL A 148 1.11 8.13 -1.75
N CYS A 149 2.36 7.72 -1.55
CA CYS A 149 3.49 8.64 -1.74
C CYS A 149 3.61 9.14 -3.18
N LEU A 150 3.33 8.26 -4.16
CA LEU A 150 3.37 8.58 -5.58
C LEU A 150 2.23 9.50 -6.02
N SER A 151 1.05 9.47 -5.37
CA SER A 151 -0.08 10.34 -5.71
C SER A 151 0.02 11.73 -5.06
N ILE A 152 0.58 11.81 -3.84
CA ILE A 152 0.75 13.09 -3.12
C ILE A 152 1.85 13.94 -3.77
N HIS A 153 2.97 13.34 -4.14
CA HIS A 153 4.12 14.07 -4.69
C HIS A 153 3.79 14.97 -5.92
N PRO A 154 3.16 14.47 -7.00
CA PRO A 154 2.78 15.31 -8.14
C PRO A 154 1.70 16.33 -7.78
N SER A 155 0.79 16.01 -6.85
CA SER A 155 -0.25 16.94 -6.39
C SER A 155 0.36 18.17 -5.70
N VAL A 156 1.33 17.95 -4.80
CA VAL A 156 2.09 19.04 -4.16
C VAL A 156 2.85 19.85 -5.19
N ARG A 157 3.49 19.19 -6.17
CA ARG A 157 4.19 19.88 -7.25
C ARG A 157 3.27 20.78 -8.07
N LEU A 158 2.11 20.28 -8.48
CA LEU A 158 1.14 21.06 -9.27
C LEU A 158 0.66 22.29 -8.51
N TYR A 159 0.36 22.13 -7.22
CA TYR A 159 -0.03 23.25 -6.37
C TYR A 159 1.08 24.30 -6.27
N VAL A 160 2.32 23.88 -6.06
CA VAL A 160 3.49 24.78 -6.01
C VAL A 160 3.71 25.47 -7.35
N ASP A 161 3.64 24.75 -8.47
CA ASP A 161 3.78 25.34 -9.80
C ASP A 161 2.71 26.41 -10.06
N GLN A 162 1.49 26.22 -9.56
CA GLN A 162 0.41 27.23 -9.64
C GLN A 162 0.73 28.46 -8.78
N VAL A 163 1.17 28.27 -7.52
CA VAL A 163 1.56 29.37 -6.62
C VAL A 163 2.76 30.14 -7.19
N LEU A 164 3.77 29.45 -7.71
CA LEU A 164 4.94 30.06 -8.34
C LEU A 164 4.54 30.86 -9.57
N LYS A 165 3.71 30.33 -10.49
CA LYS A 165 3.20 31.09 -11.64
C LYS A 165 2.42 32.34 -11.22
N ALA A 166 1.60 32.24 -10.16
CA ALA A 166 0.86 33.38 -9.63
C ALA A 166 1.77 34.45 -9.00
N THR A 167 2.89 34.03 -8.38
CA THR A 167 3.84 34.91 -7.70
C THR A 167 5.04 35.33 -8.54
N GLN A 168 5.24 34.73 -9.72
CA GLN A 168 6.31 35.04 -10.68
C GLN A 168 6.29 36.51 -11.13
N ARG A 169 5.12 37.15 -11.05
CA ARG A 169 4.92 38.58 -11.27
C ARG A 169 5.66 39.47 -10.25
N TYR A 170 6.00 38.91 -9.09
CA TYR A 170 6.67 39.58 -7.97
C TYR A 170 8.12 39.11 -7.76
N PHE A 171 8.48 37.91 -8.22
CA PHE A 171 9.82 37.34 -8.03
C PHE A 171 10.38 36.78 -9.35
N SER A 172 11.34 37.47 -9.94
CA SER A 172 11.94 37.15 -11.24
C SER A 172 13.06 36.10 -11.20
N SER A 173 13.48 35.60 -10.02
CA SER A 173 14.67 34.74 -9.88
C SER A 173 14.49 33.41 -9.13
N VAL A 174 13.27 32.91 -8.93
CA VAL A 174 13.08 31.61 -8.25
C VAL A 174 13.40 30.49 -9.25
N ALA A 175 14.50 29.77 -9.02
CA ALA A 175 14.89 28.64 -9.85
C ALA A 175 14.03 27.40 -9.51
N ASN A 176 13.53 26.73 -10.55
CA ASN A 176 12.57 25.62 -10.51
C ASN A 176 13.13 24.28 -9.98
N LEU A 177 13.95 24.27 -8.92
CA LEU A 177 14.40 23.01 -8.32
C LEU A 177 13.56 22.67 -7.07
N VAL A 178 12.85 21.55 -7.16
CA VAL A 178 12.04 20.99 -6.08
C VAL A 178 12.86 19.93 -5.33
N VAL A 179 12.98 20.07 -4.02
CA VAL A 179 13.65 19.09 -3.14
C VAL A 179 12.64 18.45 -2.20
N ALA A 180 12.66 17.10 -2.14
CA ALA A 180 11.87 16.30 -1.21
C ALA A 180 12.78 15.63 -0.16
N TYR A 181 12.32 15.56 1.09
CA TYR A 181 13.05 14.94 2.19
C TYR A 181 12.31 13.72 2.74
N GLY A 182 13.04 12.64 3.01
CA GLY A 182 12.55 11.44 3.65
C GLY A 182 13.69 10.55 4.16
N ARG A 183 13.40 9.68 5.13
CA ARG A 183 14.35 8.72 5.74
C ARG A 183 14.12 7.32 5.14
N ASN A 184 15.19 6.55 4.88
CA ASN A 184 15.15 5.15 4.38
C ASN A 184 14.28 4.87 3.12
N PHE A 185 14.18 5.82 2.20
CA PHE A 185 13.39 5.70 0.97
C PHE A 185 14.15 5.04 -0.21
N GLN A 186 14.71 3.84 -0.03
CA GLN A 186 15.44 3.15 -1.12
C GLN A 186 14.56 2.74 -2.31
N VAL A 187 13.25 2.50 -2.08
CA VAL A 187 12.31 2.07 -3.14
C VAL A 187 11.74 3.25 -3.92
N ILE A 188 11.56 4.41 -3.25
CA ILE A 188 11.04 5.63 -3.89
C ILE A 188 12.07 6.26 -4.81
N SER A 189 13.34 6.35 -4.41
CA SER A 189 14.37 7.05 -5.17
C SER A 189 14.62 6.49 -6.58
N LYS A 190 14.27 5.22 -6.84
CA LYS A 190 14.41 4.58 -8.16
C LYS A 190 13.17 4.71 -9.06
N ILE A 191 11.98 4.90 -8.48
CA ILE A 191 10.71 4.97 -9.22
C ILE A 191 10.30 6.43 -9.44
N LEU A 192 10.65 7.32 -8.51
CA LEU A 192 10.38 8.74 -8.59
C LEU A 192 11.46 9.45 -9.41
N LEU A 193 11.04 9.84 -10.62
CA LEU A 193 11.40 11.10 -11.29
C LEU A 193 12.50 10.97 -12.37
N ARG A 194 12.05 10.77 -13.61
CA ARG A 194 12.86 10.98 -14.82
C ARG A 194 13.45 12.40 -14.94
N ASP A 195 12.99 13.39 -14.15
CA ASP A 195 13.39 14.80 -14.29
C ASP A 195 13.59 15.58 -12.98
N VAL A 196 13.70 14.92 -11.81
CA VAL A 196 14.06 15.63 -10.57
C VAL A 196 15.52 15.35 -10.26
N LYS A 197 16.36 16.39 -10.37
CA LYS A 197 17.72 16.35 -9.85
C LYS A 197 17.65 16.28 -8.33
N ILE A 198 17.68 15.06 -7.81
CA ILE A 198 17.99 14.80 -6.40
C ILE A 198 19.40 15.37 -6.19
N ALA A 199 19.53 16.40 -5.35
CA ALA A 199 20.84 16.92 -5.01
C ALA A 199 21.65 15.80 -4.35
N ASN A 200 22.64 15.28 -5.07
CA ASN A 200 23.58 14.25 -4.62
C ASN A 200 24.42 14.77 -3.45
N LYS A 201 23.83 14.79 -2.25
CA LYS A 201 24.48 14.79 -0.94
C LYS A 201 23.39 14.79 0.14
N ILE A 202 22.71 13.67 0.28
CA ILE A 202 22.11 13.33 1.59
C ILE A 202 23.14 12.41 2.25
N ILE A 203 23.89 12.96 3.20
CA ILE A 203 24.73 12.17 4.10
C ILE A 203 23.76 11.36 4.96
N PHE A 204 23.59 10.08 4.62
CA PHE A 204 22.89 9.13 5.47
C PHE A 204 23.78 8.86 6.69
N ARG A 205 23.60 9.62 7.76
CA ARG A 205 24.03 9.18 9.09
C ARG A 205 22.89 8.43 9.75
N ALA A 206 23.16 7.16 10.05
CA ALA A 206 22.37 6.38 11.00
C ALA A 206 22.28 7.16 12.33
N GLU A 207 21.19 6.96 13.07
CA GLU A 207 20.87 7.62 14.33
C GLU A 207 20.34 9.07 14.23
N PHE A 208 19.04 9.28 13.99
CA PHE A 208 18.34 10.42 14.58
C PHE A 208 16.84 10.15 14.68
N HIS A 209 16.32 10.13 15.91
CA HIS A 209 14.93 10.54 16.16
C HIS A 209 14.71 11.91 15.49
N LEU A 210 13.54 12.14 14.86
CA LEU A 210 13.10 13.46 14.41
C LEU A 210 12.89 14.39 15.62
N LYS A 211 13.98 14.79 16.26
CA LYS A 211 14.04 16.00 17.05
C LYS A 211 14.20 17.14 16.04
N THR A 212 13.39 18.15 16.26
CA THR A 212 13.06 19.30 15.42
C THR A 212 14.20 20.18 14.85
N PRO A 213 15.49 20.12 15.26
CA PRO A 213 16.51 21.03 14.67
C PRO A 213 16.96 20.70 13.23
N ASN A 214 17.05 19.42 12.86
CA ASN A 214 17.80 19.03 11.64
C ASN A 214 17.01 19.20 10.33
N ALA A 215 15.67 19.12 10.35
CA ALA A 215 14.85 19.37 9.17
C ALA A 215 14.87 20.87 8.78
N LEU A 216 14.91 21.74 9.78
CA LEU A 216 15.02 23.19 9.58
C LEU A 216 16.39 23.57 8.99
N MET A 217 17.50 23.04 9.54
CA MET A 217 18.84 23.31 8.99
C MET A 217 18.99 22.88 7.52
N ASN A 218 18.42 21.74 7.13
CA ASN A 218 18.44 21.31 5.73
C ASN A 218 17.58 22.19 4.81
N SER A 219 16.50 22.78 5.34
CA SER A 219 15.68 23.74 4.60
C SER A 219 16.41 25.07 4.41
N GLU A 220 17.14 25.55 5.42
CA GLU A 220 17.95 26.78 5.35
C GLU A 220 19.09 26.66 4.33
N GLU A 221 19.80 25.52 4.29
CA GLU A 221 20.79 25.25 3.24
C GLU A 221 20.19 25.24 1.82
N THR A 222 18.95 24.78 1.71
CA THR A 222 18.26 24.64 0.42
C THR A 222 17.80 26.01 -0.08
N VAL A 223 17.25 26.83 0.82
CA VAL A 223 16.98 28.26 0.58
C VAL A 223 18.27 28.99 0.21
N ALA A 224 19.39 28.75 0.90
CA ALA A 224 20.69 29.35 0.61
C ALA A 224 21.21 28.97 -0.79
N LYS A 225 20.88 27.77 -1.28
CA LYS A 225 21.19 27.29 -2.64
C LYS A 225 20.17 27.77 -3.71
N LYS A 226 19.22 28.65 -3.36
CA LYS A 226 18.09 29.09 -4.19
C LYS A 226 17.20 27.93 -4.68
N LEU A 227 17.21 26.84 -3.91
CA LEU A 227 16.37 25.69 -4.12
C LEU A 227 15.16 25.82 -3.21
N SER A 228 14.06 25.19 -3.60
CA SER A 228 12.84 25.31 -2.83
C SER A 228 12.43 23.94 -2.27
N SER A 229 12.43 23.85 -0.94
CA SER A 229 12.01 22.67 -0.16
C SER A 229 10.49 22.63 -0.05
N PHE A 230 9.83 21.56 -0.50
CA PHE A 230 8.35 21.56 -0.56
C PHE A 230 7.64 20.28 -0.10
N PHE A 231 8.34 19.18 0.13
CA PHE A 231 7.70 17.95 0.57
C PHE A 231 8.53 17.21 1.62
N LEU A 232 7.90 16.87 2.74
CA LEU A 232 8.52 16.14 3.85
C LEU A 232 7.66 14.93 4.19
N VAL A 233 8.29 13.76 4.24
CA VAL A 233 7.64 12.53 4.71
C VAL A 233 8.18 12.16 6.09
N LYS A 234 7.28 12.10 7.08
CA LYS A 234 7.57 11.55 8.41
C LYS A 234 7.04 10.13 8.51
N GLU A 235 7.90 9.21 8.91
CA GLU A 235 7.55 7.81 9.15
C GLU A 235 7.36 7.55 10.64
N ASN A 236 6.25 6.88 10.99
CA ASN A 236 5.96 6.43 12.35
C ASN A 236 5.92 4.89 12.32
N GLY A 237 6.85 4.23 13.03
CA GLY A 237 7.01 2.77 12.98
C GLY A 237 7.95 2.32 11.86
N GLU A 238 9.25 2.54 12.05
CA GLU A 238 10.29 2.19 11.06
C GLU A 238 10.42 0.67 10.92
N VAL A 239 10.72 0.17 9.70
CA VAL A 239 11.20 -1.21 9.51
C VAL A 239 12.52 -1.32 10.28
N PRO A 240 12.60 -2.13 11.36
CA PRO A 240 13.84 -2.27 12.11
C PRO A 240 14.93 -2.84 11.19
N THR A 241 16.12 -2.25 11.24
CA THR A 241 17.35 -2.81 10.65
C THR A 241 17.94 -3.86 11.55
#